data_AF-A0A916NE41-F1
#
_entry.id   AF-A0A916NE41-F1
#
_cell.length_a   1.000
_cell.length_b   1.000
_cell.length_c   1.000
_cell.angle_alpha   90.00
_cell.angle_beta   90.00
_cell.angle_gamma   90.00
#
_symmetry.space_group_name_H-M   'P 1'
#
loop_
_entity.id
_entity.type
_entity.pdbx_description
1 polymer ?
#
loop_
_entity_poly.entity_id
_entity_poly.type
_entity_poly.pdbx_seq_one_letter_code
_entity_poly.pdbx_strand_id
1 'polypeptide(L)' 'MAEKKPFVLRVNPEMLKELEVWAQQDFRSLNGQIEYLLSEAIRKKKNGRKKITPGEDQ' A
#
# COMPACT_ATOMS: atom_id res chain seq x y z
N MET A 1 8.51 13.01 -13.47
CA MET A 1 7.94 12.47 -12.21
C MET A 1 6.45 12.32 -12.43
N ALA A 2 5.84 11.18 -12.10
CA ALA A 2 4.38 11.04 -12.22
C ALA A 2 3.70 12.07 -11.32
N GLU A 3 2.67 12.74 -11.83
CA GLU A 3 1.94 13.77 -11.10
C GLU A 3 1.26 13.13 -9.87
N LYS A 4 1.59 13.62 -8.66
CA LYS A 4 0.95 13.18 -7.42
C LYS A 4 -0.25 14.07 -7.14
N LYS A 5 -1.45 13.49 -7.16
CA LYS A 5 -2.68 14.21 -6.82
C LYS A 5 -2.93 14.13 -5.31
N PRO A 6 -2.94 15.27 -4.58
CA PRO A 6 -3.28 15.25 -3.16
C PRO A 6 -4.75 14.86 -2.96
N PHE A 7 -5.04 14.13 -1.88
CA PHE A 7 -6.38 13.75 -1.50
C PHE A 7 -6.51 13.74 0.03
N VAL A 8 -7.73 13.95 0.53
CA VAL A 8 -8.02 13.86 1.96
C VAL A 8 -8.37 12.43 2.31
N LEU A 9 -7.66 11.87 3.30
CA LEU A 9 -7.91 10.54 3.82
C LEU A 9 -8.50 10.64 5.22
N ARG A 10 -9.64 9.98 5.46
CA ARG A 10 -10.21 9.80 6.81
C ARG A 10 -9.73 8.46 7.36
N VAL A 11 -9.05 8.49 8.51
CA VAL A 11 -8.53 7.31 9.21
C VAL A 11 -8.76 7.44 10.70
N ASN A 12 -8.77 6.32 11.40
CA ASN A 12 -8.76 6.30 12.86
C ASN A 12 -7.43 6.96 13.35
N PRO A 13 -7.48 7.90 14.31
CA PRO A 13 -6.28 8.54 14.86
C PRO A 13 -5.26 7.57 15.48
N GLU A 14 -5.72 6.47 16.09
CA GLU A 14 -4.82 5.45 16.66
C GLU A 14 -4.02 4.74 15.57
N MET A 15 -4.69 4.39 14.46
CA MET A 15 -4.05 3.83 13.28
C MET A 15 -3.03 4.79 12.67
N LEU A 16 -3.33 6.09 12.63
CA LEU A 16 -2.38 7.09 12.14
C LEU A 16 -1.11 7.13 13.00
N LYS A 17 -1.27 7.09 14.32
CA LYS A 17 -0.16 7.07 15.27
C LYS A 17 0.72 5.81 15.13
N GLU A 18 0.10 4.64 14.94
CA GLU A 18 0.84 3.41 14.66
C GLU A 18 1.63 3.50 13.35
N LEU A 19 1.03 4.07 12.30
CA LEU A 19 1.70 4.29 11.02
C LEU A 19 2.87 5.28 11.13
N GLU A 20 2.76 6.31 11.96
CA GLU A 20 3.86 7.26 12.24
C GLU A 20 5.04 6.57 12.92
N VAL A 21 4.79 5.78 13.96
CA VAL A 21 5.84 5.03 14.66
C VAL A 21 6.51 4.04 13.71
N TRP A 22 5.74 3.34 12.89
CA TRP A 22 6.30 2.42 11.89
C TRP A 22 7.14 3.17 10.85
N ALA A 23 6.65 4.30 10.32
CA ALA A 23 7.41 5.11 9.39
C ALA A 23 8.75 5.57 9.97
N GLN A 24 8.77 5.96 11.25
CA GLN A 24 10.00 6.34 11.96
C GLN A 24 10.99 5.16 12.09
N GLN A 25 10.50 3.96 12.42
CA GLN A 25 11.33 2.75 12.51
C GLN A 25 11.98 2.39 11.16
N ASP A 26 11.27 2.62 10.05
CA ASP A 26 11.75 2.36 8.69
C ASP A 26 12.52 3.55 8.08
N PHE A 27 12.80 4.62 8.85
CA PHE A 27 13.44 5.87 8.39
C PHE A 27 12.73 6.51 7.18
N ARG A 28 11.39 6.48 7.18
CA ARG A 28 10.52 7.04 6.13
C ARG A 28 9.66 8.17 6.66
N SER A 29 9.19 9.03 5.75
CA SER A 29 8.09 9.96 6.07
C SER A 29 6.78 9.18 6.15
N LEU A 30 5.82 9.70 6.92
CA LEU A 30 4.48 9.12 7.00
C LEU A 30 3.82 8.96 5.62
N ASN A 31 3.91 9.99 4.77
CA ASN A 31 3.40 9.92 3.40
C ASN A 31 4.10 8.83 2.57
N GLY A 32 5.42 8.69 2.71
CA GLY A 32 6.18 7.63 2.04
C GLY A 32 5.79 6.24 2.52
N GLN A 33 5.50 6.07 3.81
CA GLN A 33 5.01 4.82 4.37
C GLN A 33 3.61 4.46 3.85
N ILE A 34 2.69 5.43 3.81
CA ILE A 34 1.34 5.24 3.26
C ILE A 34 1.43 4.85 1.78
N GLU A 35 2.25 5.55 0.98
CA GLU A 35 2.44 5.23 -0.45
C GLU A 35 2.99 3.81 -0.66
N TYR A 36 3.96 3.39 0.17
CA TYR A 36 4.52 2.04 0.13
C TYR A 36 3.46 0.98 0.44
N LEU A 37 2.69 1.14 1.52
CA LEU A 37 1.66 0.20 1.94
C LEU A 37 0.54 0.06 0.90
N LEU A 38 0.08 1.18 0.33
CA LEU A 38 -0.92 1.17 -0.73
C LEU A 38 -0.40 0.48 -2.01
N SER A 39 0.85 0.75 -2.38
CA SER A 39 1.51 0.11 -3.53
C SER A 39 1.60 -1.41 -3.33
N GLU A 40 2.01 -1.85 -2.14
CA GLU A 40 2.07 -3.26 -1.77
C GLU A 40 0.69 -3.92 -1.79
N ALA A 41 -0.33 -3.27 -1.23
CA ALA A 41 -1.70 -3.77 -1.23
C ALA A 41 -2.24 -3.95 -2.66
N ILE A 42 -2.01 -2.98 -3.54
CA ILE A 42 -2.40 -3.05 -4.96
C ILE A 42 -1.64 -4.18 -5.67
N ARG A 43 -0.33 -4.30 -5.45
CA ARG A 43 0.51 -5.36 -6.03
C ARG A 43 0.02 -6.74 -5.61
N LYS A 44 -0.23 -6.96 -4.31
CA LYS A 44 -0.79 -8.20 -3.76
C LYS A 44 -2.15 -8.52 -4.35
N LYS A 45 -3.05 -7.53 -4.46
CA LYS A 45 -4.39 -7.70 -5.08
C LYS A 45 -4.30 -8.10 -6.55
N LYS A 46 -3.40 -7.49 -7.33
CA LYS A 46 -3.18 -7.83 -8.74
C LYS A 46 -2.59 -9.24 -8.90
N ASN A 47 -1.63 -9.61 -8.05
CA ASN A 47 -1.02 -10.94 -8.10
C ASN A 47 -1.96 -12.05 -7.60
N GLY A 48 -2.81 -11.77 -6.61
CA GLY A 48 -3.86 -12.70 -6.17
C GLY A 48 -4.92 -12.97 -7.25
N ARG A 49 -5.19 -12.00 -8.13
CA ARG A 49 -6.09 -12.17 -9.29
C ARG A 49 -5.46 -12.98 -10.45
N LYS A 50 -4.13 -13.11 -10.51
CA LYS A 50 -3.44 -13.89 -11.56
C LYS A 50 -3.37 -15.40 -11.29
N LYS A 51 -3.82 -15.89 -10.13
CA LYS A 51 -3.71 -17.31 -9.75
C LYS A 51 -4.94 -18.17 -10.09
N ILE A 52 -5.83 -17.73 -10.98
CA ILE A 52 -6.94 -18.57 -11.47
C ILE A 52 -6.94 -18.60 -12.99
N THR A 53 -6.02 -19.38 -13.55
CA THR A 53 -6.24 -20.19 -14.76
C THR A 53 -5.59 -21.55 -14.52
N PRO A 54 -6.28 -22.52 -13.91
CA PRO A 54 -5.98 -23.92 -14.14
C PRO A 54 -6.63 -24.31 -15.47
N GLY A 55 -5.80 -24.50 -16.48
CA GLY A 55 -6.27 -24.93 -17.80
C GLY A 55 -5.18 -24.78 -18.85
N GLU A 56 -4.23 -25.71 -18.82
CA GLU A 56 -3.51 -26.23 -19.99
C GLU A 56 -2.92 -27.57 -19.55
N ASP A 57 -3.81 -28.56 -19.40
CA ASP A 57 -3.47 -29.95 -19.74
C ASP A 57 -3.49 -30.02 -21.28
N GLN A 58 -2.32 -30.11 -21.89
CA GLN A 58 -2.05 -30.79 -23.16
C GLN A 58 -0.54 -30.92 -23.39
#